data_AF-A0AAJ1V7H5-F1
#
_entry.id   AF-A0AAJ1V7H5-F1
#
_cell.length_a   1.000
_cell.length_b   1.000
_cell.length_c   1.000
_cell.angle_alpha   90.00
_cell.angle_beta   90.00
_cell.angle_gamma   90.00
#
_symmetry.space_group_name_H-M   'P 1'
#
loop_
_entity.id
_entity.type
_entity.pdbx_description
1 polymer ?
#
loop_
_entity_poly.entity_id
_entity_poly.type
_entity_poly.pdbx_seq_one_letter_code
_entity_poly.pdbx_strand_id
1 'polypeptide(L)' 'NAVPARNVGLLLGARPGNRYFTRRIDTAAALYHAGKVKWLLVSGDNGRKNYDEASGMQQALIAKGVPAKVIFCDYAG' A
#
# COMPACT_ATOMS: atom_id res chain seq x y z
N ASN A 1 13.47 7.84 -17.91
CA ASN A 1 12.34 8.23 -17.02
C ASN A 1 12.65 7.89 -15.58
N ALA A 2 13.26 8.83 -14.84
CA ALA A 2 13.54 8.64 -13.41
C ALA A 2 12.30 9.04 -12.61
N VAL A 3 11.75 8.11 -11.83
CA VAL A 3 10.70 8.43 -10.84
C VAL A 3 11.34 9.34 -9.78
N PRO A 4 10.91 10.61 -9.64
CA PRO A 4 11.47 11.50 -8.65
C PRO A 4 11.14 11.00 -7.25
N ALA A 5 12.10 11.09 -6.33
CA ALA A 5 11.87 10.72 -4.93
C ALA A 5 10.75 11.61 -4.35
N ARG A 6 9.75 10.98 -3.74
CA ARG A 6 8.67 11.66 -3.01
C ARG A 6 8.63 11.09 -1.61
N ASN A 7 8.40 11.94 -0.61
CA ASN A 7 8.33 11.47 0.77
C ASN A 7 7.16 10.51 1.00
N VAL A 8 6.04 10.69 0.30
CA VAL A 8 4.81 9.89 0.48
C VAL A 8 4.39 9.27 -0.85
N GLY A 9 4.07 7.97 -0.83
CA GLY A 9 3.39 7.26 -1.92
C GLY A 9 1.94 6.97 -1.53
N LEU A 10 1.00 7.41 -2.36
CA LEU A 10 -0.43 7.09 -2.19
C LEU A 10 -0.73 5.77 -2.89
N LEU A 11 -1.12 4.77 -2.11
CA LEU A 11 -1.70 3.51 -2.55
C LEU A 11 -3.21 3.65 -2.55
N LEU A 12 -3.76 3.98 -3.72
CA LEU A 12 -5.21 3.99 -3.90
C LEU A 12 -5.75 2.56 -3.76
N GLY A 13 -6.79 2.41 -2.96
CA GLY A 13 -7.51 1.16 -2.76
C GLY A 13 -7.99 0.60 -4.09
N ALA A 14 -7.78 -0.69 -4.26
CA ALA A 14 -8.34 -1.43 -5.37
C ALA A 14 -8.97 -2.69 -4.78
N ARG A 15 -10.26 -2.87 -5.03
CA ARG A 15 -11.05 -4.02 -4.56
C ARG A 15 -10.27 -5.34 -4.60
N PRO A 16 -10.26 -6.17 -3.54
CA PRO A 16 -9.68 -7.50 -3.51
C PRO A 16 -10.41 -8.36 -4.54
N GLY A 17 -9.62 -8.98 -5.42
CA GLY A 17 -10.09 -9.62 -6.65
C GLY A 17 -9.74 -8.84 -7.92
N ASN A 18 -9.32 -7.58 -7.80
CA ASN A 18 -8.74 -6.85 -8.91
C ASN A 18 -7.25 -7.24 -9.06
N ARG A 19 -6.85 -7.64 -10.28
CA ARG A 19 -5.49 -8.04 -10.65
C ARG A 19 -4.41 -7.00 -10.30
N TYR A 20 -4.83 -5.75 -10.08
CA TYR A 20 -3.94 -4.65 -9.72
C TYR A 20 -3.53 -4.61 -8.24
N PHE A 21 -4.19 -5.34 -7.34
CA PHE A 21 -3.86 -5.35 -5.91
C PHE A 21 -2.42 -5.78 -5.66
N THR A 22 -2.06 -6.99 -6.11
CA THR A 22 -0.71 -7.55 -5.94
C THR A 22 0.34 -6.71 -6.64
N ARG A 23 0.04 -6.19 -7.85
CA ARG A 23 0.98 -5.33 -8.59
C ARG A 23 1.25 -4.01 -7.88
N ARG A 24 0.23 -3.39 -7.28
CA ARG A 24 0.39 -2.14 -6.52
C ARG A 24 1.22 -2.34 -5.26
N ILE A 25 0.99 -3.43 -4.52
CA ILE A 25 1.79 -3.79 -3.35
C ILE A 25 3.25 -4.02 -3.73
N ASP A 26 3.49 -4.80 -4.79
CA ASP A 26 4.84 -5.11 -5.24
C ASP A 26 5.58 -3.85 -5.71
N THR A 27 4.88 -2.97 -6.43
CA THR A 27 5.43 -1.68 -6.86
C THR A 27 5.72 -0.77 -5.68
N ALA A 28 4.85 -0.71 -4.67
CA ALA A 28 5.05 0.11 -3.48
C ALA A 28 6.24 -0.37 -2.64
N ALA A 29 6.36 -1.69 -2.46
CA ALA A 29 7.52 -2.29 -1.82
C ALA A 29 8.80 -1.99 -2.61
N ALA A 30 8.79 -2.16 -3.94
CA ALA A 30 9.94 -1.85 -4.79
C ALA A 30 10.35 -0.37 -4.72
N LEU A 31 9.38 0.55 -4.68
CA LEU A 31 9.66 1.98 -4.52
C LEU A 31 10.24 2.30 -3.14
N TYR A 32 9.78 1.63 -2.08
CA TYR A 32 10.31 1.78 -0.73
C TYR A 32 11.75 1.28 -0.64
N HIS A 33 12.01 0.08 -1.16
CA HIS A 33 13.35 -0.51 -1.22
C HIS A 33 14.30 0.30 -2.11
N ALA A 34 13.79 0.93 -3.17
CA ALA A 34 14.56 1.85 -3.99
C ALA A 34 14.81 3.23 -3.32
N GLY A 35 14.34 3.44 -2.08
CA GLY A 35 14.47 4.70 -1.35
C GLY A 35 13.67 5.86 -1.96
N LYS A 36 12.75 5.56 -2.89
CA LYS A 36 11.98 6.57 -3.63
C LYS A 36 10.74 7.05 -2.88
N VAL A 37 10.23 6.23 -1.96
CA VAL A 37 9.12 6.57 -1.05
C VAL A 37 9.51 6.24 0.39
N LYS A 38 9.20 7.15 1.32
CA LYS A 38 9.47 6.96 2.75
C LYS A 38 8.23 6.50 3.52
N TRP A 39 7.06 6.95 3.07
CA TRP A 39 5.76 6.67 3.69
C TRP A 39 4.79 6.15 2.65
N LEU A 40 3.93 5.22 3.04
CA LEU A 40 2.89 4.65 2.20
C LEU A 40 1.53 4.93 2.84
N LEU A 41 0.67 5.64 2.13
CA LEU A 41 -0.71 5.86 2.53
C LEU A 41 -1.60 4.89 1.76
N VAL A 42 -2.17 3.92 2.44
CA VAL A 42 -3.07 2.90 1.91
C VAL A 42 -4.49 3.33 2.17
N SER A 43 -5.19 3.82 1.15
CA SER A 43 -6.62 4.13 1.26
C SER A 43 -7.42 2.89 0.86
N GLY A 44 -8.34 2.40 1.69
CA GLY A 44 -9.13 1.20 1.42
C GLY A 44 -10.55 1.38 1.92
N ASP A 45 -11.51 0.82 1.21
CA ASP A 45 -12.92 0.85 1.63
C ASP A 45 -13.15 -0.23 2.70
N ASN A 46 -13.79 0.14 3.81
CA ASN A 46 -14.20 -0.77 4.90
C ASN A 46 -15.54 -1.47 4.59
N GLY A 47 -15.96 -1.49 3.32
CA GLY A 47 -17.26 -1.99 2.88
C GLY A 47 -17.55 -3.48 3.15
N ARG A 48 -16.60 -4.30 3.63
CA ARG A 48 -16.84 -5.72 3.97
C ARG A 48 -16.37 -6.08 5.38
N LYS A 49 -17.35 -6.37 6.27
CA LYS A 49 -17.18 -6.83 7.67
C LYS A 49 -16.28 -8.06 7.90
N ASN A 50 -15.86 -8.77 6.85
CA ASN A 50 -15.11 -10.03 6.97
C ASN A 50 -13.70 -9.96 6.38
N TYR A 51 -13.30 -8.87 5.72
CA TYR A 51 -11.94 -8.72 5.20
C TYR A 51 -11.59 -7.25 4.98
N ASP A 52 -10.81 -6.68 5.90
CA ASP A 52 -10.29 -5.33 5.74
C ASP A 52 -9.24 -5.31 4.62
N GLU A 53 -9.61 -4.70 3.49
CA GLU A 53 -8.75 -4.57 2.32
C GLU A 53 -7.43 -3.87 2.68
N ALA A 54 -7.53 -2.84 3.51
CA ALA A 54 -6.38 -2.09 4.03
C ALA A 54 -5.46 -2.95 4.90
N SER A 55 -6.02 -3.78 5.79
CA SER A 55 -5.25 -4.72 6.62
C SER A 55 -4.53 -5.77 5.77
N GLY A 56 -5.19 -6.29 4.73
CA GLY A 56 -4.55 -7.22 3.79
C GLY A 56 -3.40 -6.58 3.01
N MET A 57 -3.55 -5.33 2.58
CA MET A 57 -2.47 -4.56 1.95
C MET A 57 -1.31 -4.30 2.90
N GLN A 58 -1.62 -3.91 4.14
CA GLN A 58 -0.62 -3.65 5.17
C GLN A 58 0.19 -4.93 5.46
N GLN A 59 -0.46 -6.07 5.66
CA GLN A 59 0.21 -7.35 5.89
C GLN A 59 1.09 -7.75 4.69
N ALA A 60 0.61 -7.57 3.46
CA ALA A 60 1.38 -7.89 2.26
C ALA A 60 2.63 -7.00 2.11
N LEU A 61 2.55 -5.72 2.48
CA LEU A 61 3.69 -4.81 2.51
C LEU A 61 4.69 -5.18 3.61
N ILE A 62 4.20 -5.55 4.80
CA ILE A 62 5.03 -6.02 5.92
C ILE A 62 5.79 -7.29 5.51
N ALA A 63 5.11 -8.25 4.88
CA ALA A 63 5.73 -9.47 4.35
C ALA A 63 6.81 -9.17 3.29
N LYS A 64 6.73 -8.03 2.61
CA LYS A 64 7.73 -7.56 1.64
C LYS A 64 8.86 -6.73 2.27
N GLY A 65 8.90 -6.60 3.59
CA GLY A 65 9.96 -5.89 4.33
C GLY A 65 9.71 -4.39 4.53
N VAL A 66 8.48 -3.91 4.26
CA VAL A 66 8.09 -2.53 4.59
C VAL A 66 7.58 -2.50 6.03
N PRO A 67 8.20 -1.74 6.95
CA PRO A 67 7.76 -1.74 8.33
C PRO A 67 6.39 -1.07 8.50
N ALA A 68 5.52 -1.65 9.33
CA ALA A 68 4.16 -1.14 9.59
C ALA A 68 4.12 0.35 9.98
N LYS A 69 5.17 0.83 10.66
CA LYS A 69 5.32 2.23 11.08
C LYS A 69 5.30 3.25 9.94
N VAL A 70 5.64 2.83 8.72
CA VAL A 70 5.61 3.73 7.55
C VAL A 70 4.35 3.56 6.70
N ILE A 71 3.47 2.64 7.09
CA ILE A 71 2.23 2.32 6.38
C ILE A 71 1.07 2.94 7.16
N PHE A 72 0.45 3.95 6.58
CA PHE A 72 -0.75 4.58 7.10
C PHE A 72 -1.96 4.02 6.37
N CYS A 73 -2.91 3.44 7.10
CA CYS A 73 -4.17 3.01 6.52
C CYS A 73 -5.19 4.16 6.68
N ASP A 74 -5.68 4.67 5.56
CA ASP A 74 -6.77 5.63 5.50
C ASP A 74 -8.08 4.87 5.33
N TYR A 75 -8.81 4.79 6.44
CA TYR A 75 -10.15 4.19 6.53
C TYR A 75 -11.20 5.29 6.34
N ALA A 76 -11.12 6.04 5.23
CA ALA A 76 -12.14 7.01 4.89
C ALA A 76 -13.32 6.30 4.22
N GLY A 77 -14.18 5.71 5.06
CA GLY A 77 -15.54 5.25 4.73
C GLY A 77 -16.53 5.92 5.67
#